data_AF-A0A6G3T5Z1-F1
#
_entry.id   AF-A0A6G3T5Z1-F1
#
_cell.length_a   1.000
_cell.length_b   1.000
_cell.length_c   1.000
_cell.angle_alpha   90.00
_cell.angle_beta   90.00
_cell.angle_gamma   90.00
#
_symmetry.space_group_name_H-M   'P 1'
#
loop_
_entity.id
_entity.type
_entity.pdbx_description
1 polymer ?
#
loop_
_entity_poly.entity_id
_entity_poly.type
_entity_poly.pdbx_seq_one_letter_code
_entity_poly.pdbx_strand_id
1 'polypeptide(L)'
;GTGEPVGPTSPAEPHGPGPAGAYDEPRSDAYGDPRSDAYGESPSDAYGEPPQGGPRASRRTPPGGGGNKRMTTVVAGVVGVLVVIAGAFFLLRDGGDKKNEGTKPSPSPTVSSNPKLPPGVKCSGDACTGKDPEAMGCGGDLVTTGATAVVGTAAVEVRYSEVCGAAWARVTQAAQGDEVQVSAGGGGEQRATVGTVGSTVAYTPMVAVKSAADATACATLAAGTQGCTK
;
A
#
# COMPACT_ATOMS: atom_id res chain seq x y z
N GLY A 1 -43.26 -48.83 29.17
CA GLY A 1 -42.77 -48.56 30.53
C GLY A 1 -41.27 -48.34 30.47
N THR A 2 -40.71 -47.69 31.50
CA THR A 2 -39.27 -47.65 31.87
C THR A 2 -38.27 -47.44 30.72
N GLY A 3 -37.65 -46.27 30.52
CA GLY A 3 -37.64 -45.07 31.36
C GLY A 3 -36.61 -45.14 32.49
N GLU A 4 -35.32 -45.13 32.14
CA GLU A 4 -34.20 -44.96 33.08
C GLU A 4 -33.67 -43.51 33.02
N PRO A 5 -33.55 -42.81 34.17
CA PRO A 5 -32.98 -41.46 34.22
C PRO A 5 -31.48 -41.51 34.52
N VAL A 6 -30.66 -40.89 33.68
CA VAL A 6 -29.26 -40.58 34.02
C VAL A 6 -29.25 -39.28 34.84
N GLY A 7 -28.58 -39.32 36.00
CA GLY A 7 -28.74 -38.32 37.07
C GLY A 7 -28.14 -36.93 36.79
N PRO A 8 -28.44 -35.95 37.66
CA PRO A 8 -27.99 -34.57 37.49
C PRO A 8 -26.48 -34.41 37.73
N THR A 9 -25.78 -33.80 36.79
CA THR A 9 -24.45 -33.23 37.01
C THR A 9 -24.56 -32.03 37.94
N SER A 10 -23.91 -32.07 39.10
CA SER A 10 -23.85 -30.92 40.02
C SER A 10 -23.21 -29.69 39.37
N PRO A 11 -23.61 -28.46 39.75
CA PRO A 11 -22.94 -27.25 39.31
C PRO A 11 -21.52 -27.18 39.90
N ALA A 12 -20.57 -26.64 39.13
CA ALA A 12 -19.31 -26.16 39.69
C ALA A 12 -19.58 -24.86 40.45
N GLU A 13 -19.17 -24.80 41.72
CA GLU A 13 -19.30 -23.59 42.53
C GLU A 13 -18.30 -22.49 42.10
N PRO A 14 -18.59 -21.20 42.39
CA PRO A 14 -17.79 -20.09 41.91
C PRO A 14 -16.60 -19.80 42.84
N HIS A 15 -15.41 -19.64 42.27
CA HIS A 15 -14.27 -19.09 42.99
C HIS A 15 -14.46 -17.59 43.23
N GLY A 16 -14.80 -17.23 44.48
CA GLY A 16 -14.89 -15.86 44.96
C GLY A 16 -13.52 -15.15 45.12
N PRO A 17 -13.52 -13.84 45.42
CA PRO A 17 -12.37 -12.97 45.15
C PRO A 17 -11.32 -12.94 46.28
N GLY A 18 -10.05 -12.77 45.88
CA GLY A 18 -8.93 -12.38 46.75
C GLY A 18 -8.75 -10.85 46.81
N PRO A 19 -8.18 -10.30 47.90
CA PRO A 19 -8.31 -8.88 48.23
C PRO A 19 -7.28 -7.92 47.61
N ALA A 20 -7.59 -6.64 47.76
CA ALA A 20 -6.85 -5.49 47.24
C ALA A 20 -5.37 -5.40 47.64
N GLY A 21 -4.54 -5.01 46.68
CA GLY A 21 -3.27 -4.32 46.92
C GLY A 21 -3.34 -2.93 46.28
N ALA A 22 -3.45 -1.89 47.11
CA ALA A 22 -3.38 -0.51 46.64
C ALA A 22 -1.95 -0.18 46.19
N TYR A 23 -1.82 0.55 45.09
CA TYR A 23 -0.58 1.20 44.70
C TYR A 23 -0.78 2.72 44.78
N ASP A 24 0.09 3.39 45.53
CA ASP A 24 0.05 4.82 45.83
C ASP A 24 0.07 5.72 44.59
N GLU A 25 -0.74 6.78 44.63
CA GLU A 25 -0.52 8.00 43.85
C GLU A 25 0.63 8.82 44.46
N PRO A 26 1.61 9.28 43.65
CA PRO A 26 2.43 10.42 44.00
C PRO A 26 1.64 11.71 43.77
N ARG A 27 1.30 12.38 44.87
CA ARG A 27 0.64 13.68 44.91
C ARG A 27 1.49 14.77 44.24
N SER A 28 0.81 15.77 43.69
CA SER A 28 1.42 16.99 43.16
C SER A 28 2.19 17.79 44.21
N ASP A 29 3.39 18.25 43.89
CA ASP A 29 4.04 19.39 44.56
C ASP A 29 4.44 20.46 43.55
N ALA A 30 4.00 21.69 43.80
CA ALA A 30 4.23 22.84 42.95
C ALA A 30 5.26 23.79 43.59
N TYR A 31 6.38 23.98 42.91
CA TYR A 31 7.40 25.01 43.15
C TYR A 31 7.99 25.40 41.78
N GLY A 32 8.15 26.65 41.38
CA GLY A 32 7.73 27.91 41.99
C GLY A 32 8.40 29.07 41.24
N ASP A 33 7.62 29.96 40.63
CA ASP A 33 8.09 31.24 40.09
C ASP A 33 7.88 32.29 41.20
N PRO A 34 8.88 33.13 41.51
CA PRO A 34 8.77 34.49 41.00
C PRO A 34 10.13 35.15 40.68
N ARG A 35 10.26 35.84 39.55
CA ARG A 35 10.26 37.34 39.50
C ARG A 35 10.74 37.92 38.17
N SER A 36 9.95 38.89 37.73
CA SER A 36 10.29 40.01 36.85
C SER A 36 11.61 40.71 37.18
N ASP A 37 12.29 41.20 36.15
CA ASP A 37 12.75 42.60 36.11
C ASP A 37 12.66 43.13 34.68
N ALA A 38 12.24 44.38 34.52
CA ALA A 38 11.96 45.02 33.23
C ALA A 38 12.67 46.37 33.12
N TYR A 39 13.66 46.42 32.23
CA TYR A 39 14.30 47.63 31.70
C TYR A 39 14.72 47.31 30.25
N GLY A 40 14.61 48.18 29.25
CA GLY A 40 14.26 49.60 29.24
C GLY A 40 15.16 50.32 28.21
N GLU A 41 14.55 51.09 27.30
CA GLU A 41 15.18 51.98 26.31
C GLU A 41 16.14 51.43 25.21
N SER A 42 15.83 51.86 23.98
CA SER A 42 16.76 52.15 22.88
C SER A 42 16.81 53.69 22.73
N PRO A 43 17.84 54.36 22.15
CA PRO A 43 18.05 54.31 20.69
C PRO A 43 19.48 54.63 20.14
N SER A 44 19.66 54.34 18.83
CA SER A 44 20.51 55.00 17.78
C SER A 44 22.03 55.23 18.02
N ASP A 45 22.92 55.40 17.03
CA ASP A 45 22.77 55.81 15.62
C ASP A 45 23.96 55.39 14.70
N ALA A 46 23.73 55.54 13.38
CA ALA A 46 24.70 55.84 12.29
C ALA A 46 25.58 54.78 11.56
N TYR A 47 25.67 55.02 10.23
CA TYR A 47 26.53 54.44 9.16
C TYR A 47 26.21 53.01 8.67
N GLY A 48 25.83 52.76 7.40
CA GLY A 48 25.53 53.67 6.27
C GLY A 48 25.22 52.91 4.95
N GLU A 49 24.51 53.54 4.02
CA GLU A 49 24.10 53.06 2.66
C GLU A 49 24.47 54.17 1.63
N PRO A 50 24.36 54.09 0.27
CA PRO A 50 23.78 53.06 -0.63
C PRO A 50 24.63 52.83 -1.93
N PRO A 51 24.14 52.54 -3.18
CA PRO A 51 22.83 52.04 -3.67
C PRO A 51 22.82 50.92 -4.76
N GLN A 52 21.68 50.22 -4.82
CA GLN A 52 20.88 49.77 -6.01
C GLN A 52 21.54 49.37 -7.37
N GLY A 53 21.12 48.22 -7.92
CA GLY A 53 21.26 47.86 -9.34
C GLY A 53 20.31 46.73 -9.80
N GLY A 54 19.33 47.04 -10.66
CA GLY A 54 18.30 46.09 -11.10
C GLY A 54 18.61 45.27 -12.37
N PRO A 55 17.73 44.32 -12.77
CA PRO A 55 17.93 43.47 -13.93
C PRO A 55 17.66 44.21 -15.25
N ARG A 56 18.60 44.14 -16.21
CA ARG A 56 18.41 44.66 -17.58
C ARG A 56 18.18 43.54 -18.58
N ALA A 57 17.28 43.76 -19.51
CA ALA A 57 17.03 42.87 -20.65
C ALA A 57 17.94 43.18 -21.87
N SER A 58 18.02 42.20 -22.77
CA SER A 58 18.25 42.34 -24.22
C SER A 58 19.63 42.73 -24.78
N ARG A 59 20.32 41.74 -25.37
CA ARG A 59 20.87 41.74 -26.76
C ARG A 59 21.54 40.38 -27.07
N ARG A 60 21.66 39.87 -28.32
CA ARG A 60 20.89 39.93 -29.60
C ARG A 60 21.62 38.96 -30.58
N THR A 61 20.92 37.98 -31.16
CA THR A 61 20.88 37.52 -32.60
C THR A 61 22.13 37.56 -33.54
N PRO A 62 22.07 37.06 -34.80
CA PRO A 62 21.34 35.94 -35.45
C PRO A 62 22.40 34.97 -36.08
N PRO A 63 22.40 34.52 -37.38
CA PRO A 63 21.35 34.09 -38.33
C PRO A 63 21.60 32.69 -39.00
N GLY A 64 20.60 32.20 -39.76
CA GLY A 64 20.75 31.22 -40.86
C GLY A 64 19.92 29.92 -40.70
N GLY A 65 19.09 29.48 -41.65
CA GLY A 65 18.65 30.08 -42.92
C GLY A 65 17.81 29.11 -43.78
N GLY A 66 16.83 29.62 -44.56
CA GLY A 66 16.01 28.85 -45.53
C GLY A 66 14.94 27.92 -44.91
N GLY A 67 13.88 27.52 -45.61
CA GLY A 67 13.46 27.85 -46.98
C GLY A 67 12.35 26.93 -47.49
N ASN A 68 11.14 27.48 -47.69
CA ASN A 68 10.05 27.07 -48.58
C ASN A 68 9.99 25.65 -49.22
N LYS A 69 8.85 24.96 -49.07
CA LYS A 69 7.80 24.81 -50.13
C LYS A 69 6.68 23.84 -49.73
N ARG A 70 5.44 24.18 -50.10
CA ARG A 70 4.33 23.22 -50.23
C ARG A 70 4.37 22.66 -51.64
N MET A 71 4.15 21.36 -51.83
CA MET A 71 3.87 20.80 -53.15
C MET A 71 2.92 19.62 -53.03
N THR A 72 1.64 19.89 -53.32
CA THR A 72 0.62 18.87 -53.53
C THR A 72 0.82 18.22 -54.89
N THR A 73 0.85 16.89 -54.95
CA THR A 73 0.61 16.13 -56.18
C THR A 73 -0.18 14.88 -55.81
N VAL A 74 -1.25 14.63 -56.56
CA VAL A 74 -2.23 13.57 -56.33
C VAL A 74 -2.10 12.54 -57.47
N VAL A 75 -2.66 11.34 -57.27
CA VAL A 75 -3.04 10.32 -58.27
C VAL A 75 -2.03 9.17 -58.50
N ALA A 76 -2.62 7.96 -58.61
CA ALA A 76 -2.08 6.66 -59.04
C ALA A 76 -1.14 5.91 -58.07
N GLY A 77 -1.65 4.80 -57.47
CA GLY A 77 -0.80 3.87 -56.70
C GLY A 77 -1.49 2.70 -55.98
N VAL A 78 -2.83 2.69 -55.86
CA VAL A 78 -3.57 1.76 -54.96
C VAL A 78 -3.42 0.26 -55.35
N VAL A 79 -3.10 -0.06 -56.60
CA VAL A 79 -2.97 -1.45 -57.08
C VAL A 79 -1.62 -2.08 -56.70
N GLY A 80 -0.53 -1.30 -56.64
CA GLY A 80 0.81 -1.83 -56.39
C GLY A 80 1.00 -2.34 -54.96
N VAL A 81 0.47 -1.61 -53.98
CA VAL A 81 0.63 -1.94 -52.55
C VAL A 81 -0.05 -3.27 -52.18
N LEU A 82 -1.22 -3.57 -52.76
CA LEU A 82 -1.90 -4.84 -52.52
C LEU A 82 -1.15 -6.05 -53.09
N VAL A 83 -0.48 -5.90 -54.25
CA VAL A 83 0.35 -6.97 -54.83
C VAL A 83 1.63 -7.19 -54.01
N VAL A 84 2.23 -6.14 -53.45
CA VAL A 84 3.39 -6.27 -52.55
C VAL A 84 2.99 -6.91 -51.22
N ILE A 85 1.82 -6.55 -50.65
CA ILE A 85 1.31 -7.18 -49.43
C ILE A 85 0.98 -8.67 -49.67
N ALA A 86 0.34 -9.01 -50.79
CA ALA A 86 0.06 -10.40 -51.16
C ALA A 86 1.33 -11.20 -51.45
N GLY A 87 2.31 -10.62 -52.16
CA GLY A 87 3.60 -11.24 -52.43
C GLY A 87 4.43 -11.48 -51.16
N ALA A 88 4.42 -10.53 -50.22
CA ALA A 88 5.00 -10.73 -48.89
C ALA A 88 4.28 -11.84 -48.13
N PHE A 89 2.94 -11.85 -48.10
CA PHE A 89 2.16 -12.90 -47.44
C PHE A 89 2.36 -14.30 -48.04
N PHE A 90 2.60 -14.39 -49.35
CA PHE A 90 2.84 -15.67 -50.04
C PHE A 90 4.27 -16.18 -49.78
N LEU A 91 5.29 -15.31 -49.92
CA LEU A 91 6.68 -15.67 -49.65
C LEU A 91 6.97 -15.93 -48.15
N LEU A 92 6.14 -15.42 -47.24
CA LEU A 92 6.19 -15.73 -45.80
C LEU A 92 5.31 -16.95 -45.41
N ARG A 93 4.59 -17.57 -46.35
CA ARG A 93 3.76 -18.77 -46.09
C ARG A 93 4.21 -20.02 -46.86
N ASP A 94 4.75 -19.89 -48.06
CA ASP A 94 5.31 -21.01 -48.84
C ASP A 94 6.81 -21.22 -48.54
N GLY A 95 7.09 -21.45 -47.25
CA GLY A 95 8.41 -21.41 -46.63
C GLY A 95 9.08 -22.77 -46.33
N GLY A 96 8.67 -23.86 -46.99
CA GLY A 96 9.55 -25.04 -47.16
C GLY A 96 9.10 -26.37 -46.57
N ASP A 97 8.44 -27.18 -47.40
CA ASP A 97 8.52 -28.64 -47.30
C ASP A 97 9.93 -29.12 -47.67
N LYS A 98 10.75 -29.43 -46.66
CA LYS A 98 11.94 -30.29 -46.83
C LYS A 98 11.88 -31.42 -45.82
N LYS A 99 11.49 -32.60 -46.31
CA LYS A 99 11.61 -33.88 -45.61
C LYS A 99 13.07 -34.10 -45.22
N ASN A 100 13.39 -33.90 -43.96
CA ASN A 100 14.61 -34.39 -43.34
C ASN A 100 14.23 -35.12 -42.06
N GLU A 101 14.77 -36.32 -41.92
CA GLU A 101 14.56 -37.21 -40.79
C GLU A 101 14.97 -36.56 -39.46
N GLY A 102 14.13 -36.72 -38.43
CA GLY A 102 14.59 -36.77 -37.04
C GLY A 102 15.34 -35.57 -36.44
N THR A 103 14.70 -34.40 -36.31
CA THR A 103 14.90 -33.53 -35.13
C THR A 103 13.64 -32.73 -34.82
N LYS A 104 12.95 -33.12 -33.75
CA LYS A 104 11.84 -32.38 -33.16
C LYS A 104 12.40 -31.07 -32.60
N PRO A 105 11.80 -29.88 -32.84
CA PRO A 105 12.21 -28.67 -32.16
C PRO A 105 12.18 -28.90 -30.65
N SER A 106 13.35 -28.86 -30.02
CA SER A 106 13.45 -29.04 -28.58
C SER A 106 12.71 -27.89 -27.91
N PRO A 107 11.74 -28.14 -27.01
CA PRO A 107 11.07 -27.05 -26.32
C PRO A 107 12.12 -26.31 -25.48
N SER A 108 12.37 -25.04 -25.81
CA SER A 108 13.18 -24.16 -24.97
C SER A 108 12.61 -24.22 -23.56
N PRO A 109 13.41 -24.52 -22.52
CA PRO A 109 12.90 -24.63 -21.17
C PRO A 109 12.37 -23.27 -20.73
N THR A 110 11.06 -23.14 -20.61
CA THR A 110 10.43 -22.01 -19.93
C THR A 110 10.83 -22.10 -18.46
N VAL A 111 11.89 -21.39 -18.08
CA VAL A 111 12.32 -21.28 -16.68
C VAL A 111 11.27 -20.46 -15.94
N SER A 112 10.23 -21.13 -15.44
CA SER A 112 9.31 -20.54 -14.48
C SER A 112 10.06 -20.38 -13.16
N SER A 113 10.71 -19.23 -13.01
CA SER A 113 11.38 -18.80 -11.79
C SER A 113 10.33 -18.41 -10.74
N ASN A 114 9.50 -19.35 -10.32
CA ASN A 114 8.72 -19.22 -9.11
C ASN A 114 9.71 -19.21 -7.93
N PRO A 115 9.73 -18.16 -7.09
CA PRO A 115 10.56 -18.14 -5.90
C PRO A 115 10.26 -19.36 -5.02
N LYS A 116 11.30 -19.95 -4.41
CA LYS A 116 11.11 -21.02 -3.43
C LYS A 116 10.47 -20.43 -2.17
N LEU A 117 9.15 -20.40 -2.12
CA LEU A 117 8.41 -19.92 -0.96
C LEU A 117 8.73 -20.77 0.29
N PRO A 118 8.74 -20.16 1.50
CA PRO A 118 8.78 -20.89 2.76
C PRO A 118 7.60 -21.87 2.90
N PRO A 119 7.72 -22.92 3.74
CA PRO A 119 6.60 -23.81 4.02
C PRO A 119 5.37 -23.04 4.51
N GLY A 120 4.18 -23.38 3.99
CA GLY A 120 2.91 -22.73 4.35
C GLY A 120 2.56 -21.48 3.52
N VAL A 121 3.54 -20.76 2.97
CA VAL A 121 3.33 -19.57 2.14
C VAL A 121 2.86 -19.96 0.73
N LYS A 122 1.77 -19.35 0.25
CA LYS A 122 1.08 -19.73 -1.01
C LYS A 122 1.11 -18.68 -2.12
N CYS A 123 1.65 -17.49 -1.85
CA CYS A 123 1.78 -16.41 -2.83
C CYS A 123 2.98 -15.51 -2.51
N SER A 124 3.35 -14.65 -3.46
CA SER A 124 4.33 -13.57 -3.26
C SER A 124 4.07 -12.41 -4.23
N GLY A 125 4.29 -11.17 -3.78
CA GLY A 125 4.10 -9.95 -4.56
C GLY A 125 2.67 -9.80 -5.07
N ASP A 126 2.51 -9.38 -6.32
CA ASP A 126 1.20 -9.15 -6.96
C ASP A 126 0.26 -10.35 -6.91
N ALA A 127 0.80 -11.59 -6.83
CA ALA A 127 0.01 -12.80 -6.69
C ALA A 127 -0.67 -12.94 -5.31
N CYS A 128 -0.35 -12.09 -4.33
CA CYS A 128 -1.03 -11.98 -3.03
C CYS A 128 -2.16 -10.94 -3.02
N THR A 129 -2.19 -9.98 -3.94
CA THR A 129 -3.17 -8.88 -3.93
C THR A 129 -4.61 -9.41 -3.95
N GLY A 130 -5.46 -8.88 -3.07
CA GLY A 130 -6.86 -9.29 -2.91
C GLY A 130 -7.07 -10.63 -2.19
N LYS A 131 -6.01 -11.27 -1.67
CA LYS A 131 -6.11 -12.53 -0.90
C LYS A 131 -6.00 -12.27 0.59
N ASP A 132 -6.60 -13.17 1.37
CA ASP A 132 -6.50 -13.16 2.83
C ASP A 132 -5.07 -13.55 3.30
N PRO A 133 -4.45 -12.79 4.22
CA PRO A 133 -3.07 -13.01 4.64
C PRO A 133 -2.87 -14.33 5.41
N GLU A 134 -3.82 -14.73 6.26
CA GLU A 134 -3.71 -15.95 7.05
C GLU A 134 -3.91 -17.20 6.18
N ALA A 135 -4.91 -17.18 5.29
CA ALA A 135 -5.17 -18.25 4.33
C ALA A 135 -3.99 -18.49 3.38
N MET A 136 -3.21 -17.45 3.06
CA MET A 136 -2.00 -17.53 2.23
C MET A 136 -0.72 -17.85 3.02
N GLY A 137 -0.78 -17.93 4.36
CA GLY A 137 0.38 -18.17 5.22
C GLY A 137 1.32 -16.96 5.35
N CYS A 138 0.85 -15.76 5.05
CA CYS A 138 1.60 -14.52 5.17
C CYS A 138 1.58 -13.92 6.59
N GLY A 139 0.67 -14.41 7.45
CA GLY A 139 0.47 -14.02 8.84
C GLY A 139 1.54 -14.50 9.83
N GLY A 140 1.22 -14.42 11.13
CA GLY A 140 2.05 -14.93 12.23
C GLY A 140 3.29 -14.09 12.58
N ASP A 141 4.33 -14.75 13.09
CA ASP A 141 5.52 -14.13 13.70
C ASP A 141 6.44 -13.40 12.71
N LEU A 142 6.29 -13.65 11.41
CA LEU A 142 7.08 -13.03 10.34
C LEU A 142 6.54 -11.64 9.91
N VAL A 143 5.55 -11.11 10.65
CA VAL A 143 4.80 -9.91 10.26
C VAL A 143 5.13 -8.74 11.17
N THR A 144 5.70 -7.69 10.58
CA THR A 144 5.99 -6.43 11.25
C THR A 144 4.80 -5.47 11.16
N THR A 145 4.72 -4.53 12.10
CA THR A 145 3.80 -3.39 12.01
C THR A 145 4.57 -2.21 11.44
N GLY A 146 4.20 -1.73 10.26
CA GLY A 146 4.87 -0.63 9.57
C GLY A 146 4.49 0.76 10.11
N ALA A 147 3.20 0.93 10.41
CA ALA A 147 2.65 2.17 10.96
C ALA A 147 1.37 1.89 11.75
N THR A 148 1.04 2.76 12.70
CA THR A 148 -0.15 2.65 13.56
C THR A 148 -0.82 4.02 13.71
N ALA A 149 -2.15 4.05 13.78
CA ALA A 149 -2.94 5.21 14.15
C ALA A 149 -4.11 4.81 15.07
N VAL A 150 -4.61 5.76 15.84
CA VAL A 150 -5.84 5.59 16.66
C VAL A 150 -6.91 6.51 16.09
N VAL A 151 -8.11 5.96 15.87
CA VAL A 151 -9.29 6.64 15.33
C VAL A 151 -10.43 6.41 16.32
N GLY A 152 -10.77 7.43 17.11
CA GLY A 152 -11.68 7.25 18.24
C GLY A 152 -11.13 6.23 19.24
N THR A 153 -11.82 5.10 19.39
CA THR A 153 -11.36 3.95 20.22
C THR A 153 -10.62 2.88 19.44
N ALA A 154 -10.70 2.88 18.11
CA ALA A 154 -10.12 1.83 17.28
C ALA A 154 -8.65 2.13 16.97
N ALA A 155 -7.79 1.12 17.07
CA ALA A 155 -6.39 1.19 16.63
C ALA A 155 -6.25 0.48 15.28
N VAL A 156 -5.72 1.19 14.27
CA VAL A 156 -5.46 0.69 12.93
C VAL A 156 -3.96 0.57 12.69
N GLU A 157 -3.53 -0.59 12.17
CA GLU A 157 -2.14 -0.98 11.95
C GLU A 157 -1.91 -1.37 10.48
N VAL A 158 -0.84 -0.90 9.86
CA VAL A 158 -0.28 -1.50 8.64
C VAL A 158 0.54 -2.72 9.06
N ARG A 159 0.10 -3.92 8.68
CA ARG A 159 0.82 -5.18 8.89
C ARG A 159 1.52 -5.56 7.58
N TYR A 160 2.80 -5.92 7.64
CA TYR A 160 3.63 -6.22 6.47
C TYR A 160 4.35 -7.56 6.63
N SER A 161 4.35 -8.36 5.55
CA SER A 161 5.01 -9.66 5.47
C SER A 161 6.05 -9.65 4.36
N GLU A 162 7.33 -9.63 4.74
CA GLU A 162 8.46 -9.58 3.79
C GLU A 162 8.49 -10.81 2.88
N VAL A 163 8.21 -11.99 3.43
CA VAL A 163 8.16 -13.26 2.67
C VAL A 163 7.06 -13.29 1.60
N CYS A 164 6.00 -12.50 1.79
CA CYS A 164 4.92 -12.35 0.81
C CYS A 164 5.02 -11.09 -0.05
N GLY A 165 5.90 -10.13 0.26
CA GLY A 165 5.96 -8.84 -0.45
C GLY A 165 4.61 -8.11 -0.45
N ALA A 166 3.91 -8.16 0.68
CA ALA A 166 2.52 -7.73 0.80
C ALA A 166 2.21 -7.14 2.17
N ALA A 167 1.28 -6.19 2.19
CA ALA A 167 0.78 -5.54 3.39
C ALA A 167 -0.75 -5.59 3.44
N TRP A 168 -1.31 -5.48 4.64
CA TRP A 168 -2.74 -5.36 4.89
C TRP A 168 -2.99 -4.48 6.10
N ALA A 169 -4.19 -3.92 6.21
CA ALA A 169 -4.59 -3.22 7.41
C ALA A 169 -5.22 -4.21 8.40
N ARG A 170 -4.90 -4.02 9.68
CA ARG A 170 -5.61 -4.61 10.81
C ARG A 170 -6.25 -3.48 11.59
N VAL A 171 -7.50 -3.66 12.01
CA VAL A 171 -8.12 -2.82 13.03
C VAL A 171 -8.36 -3.64 14.30
N THR A 172 -8.18 -3.02 15.46
CA THR A 172 -8.52 -3.58 16.77
C THR A 172 -9.30 -2.55 17.59
N GLN A 173 -10.03 -2.99 18.62
CA GLN A 173 -10.95 -2.16 19.41
C GLN A 173 -12.04 -1.45 18.57
N ALA A 174 -12.38 -2.04 17.42
CA ALA A 174 -13.44 -1.57 16.54
C ALA A 174 -14.83 -2.01 17.03
N ALA A 175 -15.85 -1.30 16.57
CA ALA A 175 -17.27 -1.64 16.72
C ALA A 175 -17.84 -2.23 15.42
N GLN A 176 -19.02 -2.85 15.52
CA GLN A 176 -19.73 -3.33 14.33
C GLN A 176 -20.07 -2.15 13.40
N GLY A 177 -19.81 -2.32 12.10
CA GLY A 177 -20.01 -1.30 11.07
C GLY A 177 -18.81 -0.39 10.82
N ASP A 178 -17.74 -0.47 11.64
CA ASP A 178 -16.48 0.19 11.32
C ASP A 178 -15.85 -0.42 10.06
N GLU A 179 -15.33 0.42 9.18
CA GLU A 179 -14.58 0.04 7.99
C GLU A 179 -13.08 0.24 8.23
N VAL A 180 -12.27 -0.74 7.78
CA VAL A 180 -10.82 -0.63 7.68
C VAL A 180 -10.39 -0.80 6.24
N GLN A 181 -9.41 0.00 5.83
CA GLN A 181 -8.89 0.08 4.48
C GLN A 181 -7.36 0.00 4.51
N VAL A 182 -6.78 -0.64 3.50
CA VAL A 182 -5.38 -0.49 3.13
C VAL A 182 -5.29 -0.01 1.69
N SER A 183 -4.33 0.87 1.41
CA SER A 183 -4.00 1.32 0.06
C SER A 183 -2.49 1.27 -0.14
N ALA A 184 -2.05 0.98 -1.37
CA ALA A 184 -0.64 0.99 -1.74
C ALA A 184 -0.43 1.69 -3.09
N GLY A 185 0.68 2.42 -3.21
CA GLY A 185 1.06 3.15 -4.42
C GLY A 185 1.23 2.22 -5.63
N GLY A 186 0.20 2.12 -6.48
CA GLY A 186 0.16 1.20 -7.63
C GLY A 186 -0.29 -0.23 -7.31
N GLY A 187 -0.35 -0.62 -6.02
CA GLY A 187 -0.87 -1.93 -5.57
C GLY A 187 -2.39 -1.99 -5.41
N GLY A 188 -3.07 -0.85 -5.52
CA GLY A 188 -4.52 -0.74 -5.39
C GLY A 188 -4.97 -0.52 -3.95
N GLU A 189 -6.24 -0.84 -3.68
CA GLU A 189 -6.91 -0.57 -2.42
C GLU A 189 -7.76 -1.79 -2.03
N GLN A 190 -7.76 -2.16 -0.75
CA GLN A 190 -8.57 -3.24 -0.19
C GLN A 190 -9.30 -2.76 1.07
N ARG A 191 -10.51 -3.28 1.31
CA ARG A 191 -11.38 -2.93 2.44
C ARG A 191 -11.82 -4.17 3.19
N ALA A 192 -12.18 -3.98 4.46
CA ALA A 192 -12.98 -4.91 5.24
C ALA A 192 -13.89 -4.12 6.20
N THR A 193 -15.06 -4.66 6.49
CA THR A 193 -16.01 -4.10 7.46
C THR A 193 -16.15 -5.05 8.64
N VAL A 194 -16.24 -4.50 9.85
CA VAL A 194 -16.53 -5.28 11.07
C VAL A 194 -18.01 -5.69 11.05
N GLY A 195 -18.31 -6.81 10.40
CA GLY A 195 -19.70 -7.24 10.14
C GLY A 195 -20.43 -7.87 11.34
N THR A 196 -19.70 -8.47 12.28
CA THR A 196 -20.28 -9.33 13.34
C THR A 196 -20.34 -8.61 14.69
N VAL A 197 -21.50 -8.68 15.37
CA VAL A 197 -21.68 -8.16 16.73
C VAL A 197 -20.66 -8.80 17.68
N GLY A 198 -19.96 -7.98 18.45
CA GLY A 198 -18.93 -8.43 19.41
C GLY A 198 -17.56 -8.76 18.80
N SER A 199 -17.40 -8.72 17.47
CA SER A 199 -16.08 -8.71 16.85
C SER A 199 -15.44 -7.33 17.00
N THR A 200 -14.25 -7.28 17.59
CA THR A 200 -13.48 -6.05 17.82
C THR A 200 -12.22 -5.96 16.95
N VAL A 201 -12.00 -6.93 16.07
CA VAL A 201 -10.83 -7.06 15.20
C VAL A 201 -11.28 -7.42 13.79
N ALA A 202 -10.70 -6.76 12.78
CA ALA A 202 -10.85 -7.14 11.38
C ALA A 202 -9.55 -6.91 10.61
N TYR A 203 -9.41 -7.59 9.46
CA TYR A 203 -8.25 -7.52 8.58
C TYR A 203 -8.73 -7.29 7.15
N THR A 204 -8.01 -6.45 6.40
CA THR A 204 -8.24 -6.33 4.95
C THR A 204 -7.59 -7.50 4.22
N PRO A 205 -8.04 -7.81 2.99
CA PRO A 205 -7.20 -8.50 2.01
C PRO A 205 -5.86 -7.75 1.80
N MET A 206 -4.87 -8.47 1.29
CA MET A 206 -3.54 -7.94 1.03
C MET A 206 -3.47 -7.02 -0.19
N VAL A 207 -2.54 -6.06 -0.14
CA VAL A 207 -2.00 -5.32 -1.29
C VAL A 207 -0.51 -5.62 -1.45
N ALA A 208 -0.04 -5.84 -2.67
CA ALA A 208 1.39 -6.01 -2.94
C ALA A 208 2.15 -4.69 -2.71
N VAL A 209 3.30 -4.78 -2.04
CA VAL A 209 4.18 -3.65 -1.71
C VAL A 209 5.65 -4.07 -1.75
N LYS A 210 6.56 -3.10 -1.85
CA LYS A 210 8.01 -3.33 -1.77
C LYS A 210 8.52 -3.22 -0.33
N SER A 211 7.82 -2.46 0.49
CA SER A 211 8.12 -2.19 1.89
C SER A 211 6.85 -1.86 2.66
N ALA A 212 6.90 -1.92 3.99
CA ALA A 212 5.78 -1.53 4.84
C ALA A 212 5.39 -0.05 4.71
N ALA A 213 6.31 0.82 4.28
CA ALA A 213 6.09 2.25 4.09
C ALA A 213 5.35 2.61 2.78
N ASP A 214 5.21 1.65 1.85
CA ASP A 214 4.44 1.85 0.61
C ASP A 214 2.92 1.67 0.82
N ALA A 215 2.49 1.27 2.02
CA ALA A 215 1.10 1.06 2.39
C ALA A 215 0.61 2.06 3.46
N THR A 216 -0.59 2.60 3.24
CA THR A 216 -1.33 3.41 4.21
C THR A 216 -2.57 2.65 4.64
N ALA A 217 -2.77 2.53 5.95
CA ALA A 217 -4.02 2.00 6.51
C ALA A 217 -4.89 3.15 7.03
N CYS A 218 -6.19 3.06 6.76
CA CYS A 218 -7.21 3.98 7.23
C CYS A 218 -8.32 3.23 7.94
N ALA A 219 -8.94 3.86 8.93
CA ALA A 219 -10.18 3.38 9.54
C ALA A 219 -11.24 4.48 9.50
N THR A 220 -12.47 4.08 9.20
CA THR A 220 -13.67 4.92 9.23
C THR A 220 -14.67 4.27 10.17
N LEU A 221 -14.90 4.90 11.32
CA LEU A 221 -15.84 4.40 12.31
C LEU A 221 -17.27 4.52 11.79
N ALA A 222 -18.19 3.67 12.27
CA ALA A 222 -19.62 3.76 11.97
C ALA A 222 -20.23 5.14 12.37
N ALA A 223 -19.61 5.84 13.32
CA ALA A 223 -19.95 7.21 13.72
C ALA A 223 -19.44 8.31 12.75
N GLY A 224 -18.76 7.94 11.66
CA GLY A 224 -18.24 8.86 10.63
C GLY A 224 -16.87 9.47 10.91
N THR A 225 -16.22 9.16 12.04
CA THR A 225 -14.83 9.59 12.29
C THR A 225 -13.87 8.76 11.45
N GLN A 226 -13.01 9.44 10.68
CA GLN A 226 -11.99 8.79 9.84
C GLN A 226 -10.58 9.22 10.26
N GLY A 227 -9.62 8.30 10.16
CA GLY A 227 -8.19 8.60 10.33
C GLY A 227 -7.31 7.54 9.68
N CYS A 228 -6.05 7.90 9.41
CA CYS A 228 -5.09 7.05 8.72
C CYS A 228 -3.71 7.08 9.40
N THR A 229 -2.92 6.04 9.12
CA THR A 229 -1.49 5.99 9.43
C THR A 229 -0.72 7.10 8.70
N LYS A 230 0.49 7.42 9.20
CA LYS A 230 1.44 8.38 8.63
C LYS A 230 2.79 7.71 8.41
#